data_AF-A0A8J7WZG2-F1
#
_entry.id   AF-A0A8J7WZG2-F1
#
_cell.length_a   1.000
_cell.length_b   1.000
_cell.length_c   1.000
_cell.angle_alpha   90.00
_cell.angle_beta   90.00
_cell.angle_gamma   90.00
#
_symmetry.space_group_name_H-M   'P 1'
#
loop_
_entity.id
_entity.type
_entity.pdbx_description
1 polymer ?
#
loop_
_entity_poly.entity_id
_entity_poly.type
_entity_poly.pdbx_seq_one_letter_code
_entity_poly.pdbx_strand_id
1 'polypeptide(L)' 'TCPFGAIQEIQDRGGNPKAEVIETICQGCGLCSVTCPQKAIQLQHFTDNQILAEVGALCQPMMEESFE' A
#
# COMPACT_ATOMS: atom_id res chain seq x y z
N THR A 1 5.81 -3.88 10.86
CA THR A 1 7.17 -4.07 10.34
C THR A 1 7.65 -2.82 9.64
N CYS A 2 8.47 -2.02 10.31
CA CYS A 2 9.17 -0.87 9.72
C CYS A 2 10.55 -0.76 10.38
N PRO A 3 11.65 -0.81 9.61
CA PRO A 3 13.00 -0.74 10.18
C PRO A 3 13.33 0.64 10.78
N PHE A 4 12.51 1.65 10.46
CA PHE A 4 12.65 3.02 10.94
C PHE A 4 11.69 3.34 12.10
N GLY A 5 10.88 2.37 12.55
CA GLY A 5 9.92 2.60 13.63
C GLY A 5 8.73 3.50 13.27
N ALA A 6 8.44 3.70 11.98
CA ALA A 6 7.40 4.62 11.52
C ALA A 6 5.95 4.14 11.69
N ILE A 7 5.70 2.95 12.25
CA ILE A 7 4.36 2.39 12.42
C ILE A 7 4.02 2.37 13.91
N GLN A 8 2.92 3.03 14.28
CA GLN A 8 2.39 3.06 15.64
C GLN A 8 0.95 2.57 15.70
N GLU A 9 0.51 2.14 16.88
CA GLU A 9 -0.89 1.81 17.14
C GLU A 9 -1.59 3.01 17.78
N ILE A 10 -2.75 3.37 17.23
CA ILE A 10 -3.66 4.39 17.75
C ILE A 10 -5.06 3.79 17.93
N GLN A 11 -5.94 4.49 18.62
CA GLN A 11 -7.36 4.15 18.64
C GLN A 11 -8.10 4.91 17.53
N ASP A 12 -8.93 4.20 16.77
CA ASP A 12 -9.87 4.85 15.87
C ASP A 12 -11.02 5.53 16.64
N ARG A 13 -11.94 6.19 15.93
CA ARG A 13 -13.08 6.87 16.54
C ARG A 13 -14.02 5.91 17.32
N GLY A 14 -14.00 4.62 16.99
CA GLY A 14 -14.76 3.57 17.65
C GLY A 14 -14.02 2.91 18.83
N GLY A 15 -12.79 3.33 19.13
CA GLY A 15 -11.95 2.72 20.16
C GLY A 15 -11.26 1.42 19.72
N ASN A 16 -11.31 1.07 18.43
CA ASN A 16 -10.60 -0.10 17.91
C ASN A 16 -9.13 0.24 17.65
N PRO A 17 -8.19 -0.73 17.84
CA PRO A 17 -6.80 -0.52 17.50
C PRO A 17 -6.62 -0.36 15.98
N LYS A 18 -5.85 0.65 15.59
CA LYS A 18 -5.54 0.97 14.19
C LYS A 18 -4.06 1.31 14.07
N ALA A 19 -3.42 0.81 13.01
CA ALA A 19 -2.07 1.22 12.67
C ALA A 19 -2.06 2.60 12.01
N GLU A 20 -1.12 3.46 12.40
CA GLU A 20 -0.87 4.78 11.81
C GLU A 20 0.61 4.92 11.44
N VAL A 21 0.88 5.62 10.34
CA VAL A 21 2.24 5.91 9.87
C VAL A 21 2.66 7.29 10.37
N ILE A 22 3.80 7.38 11.04
CA ILE A 22 4.45 8.65 11.37
C ILE A 22 5.19 9.14 10.12
N GLU A 23 4.56 10.03 9.36
CA GLU A 23 5.06 10.46 8.04
C GLU A 23 6.47 11.08 8.09
N THR A 24 6.78 11.82 9.15
CA THR A 24 8.06 12.55 9.29
C THR A 24 9.30 11.65 9.35
N ILE A 25 9.15 10.37 9.70
CA ILE A 25 10.26 9.40 9.77
C ILE A 25 10.12 8.27 8.75
N CYS A 26 9.02 8.27 7.98
CA CYS A 26 8.77 7.27 6.94
C CYS A 26 9.74 7.47 5.77
N GLN A 27 10.53 6.44 5.44
CA GLN A 27 11.47 6.46 4.31
C GLN A 27 10.88 5.93 3.00
N GLY A 28 9.59 5.61 2.96
CA GLY A 28 8.92 5.14 1.74
C GLY A 28 9.32 3.74 1.25
N CYS A 29 9.90 2.89 2.09
CA CYS A 29 10.39 1.56 1.65
C CYS A 29 9.32 0.53 1.24
N GLY A 30 8.03 0.78 1.51
CA GLY A 30 6.92 -0.10 1.10
C GLY A 30 6.73 -1.41 1.90
N LEU A 31 7.60 -1.76 2.84
CA LEU A 31 7.49 -3.04 3.56
C LEU A 31 6.16 -3.19 4.34
N CYS A 32 5.64 -2.09 4.88
CA CYS A 32 4.38 -2.10 5.61
C CYS A 32 3.16 -2.35 4.70
N SER A 33 3.16 -1.88 3.45
CA SER A 33 2.03 -2.11 2.54
C SER A 33 1.94 -3.57 2.12
N VAL A 34 3.08 -4.22 1.86
CA VAL A 34 3.14 -5.64 1.45
C VAL A 34 2.85 -6.60 2.61
N THR A 35 3.31 -6.27 3.82
CA THR A 35 3.17 -7.15 4.99
C THR A 35 1.82 -7.04 5.69
N CYS A 36 1.03 -5.99 5.40
CA CYS A 36 -0.27 -5.81 6.04
C CYS A 36 -1.26 -6.87 5.55
N PRO A 37 -1.74 -7.80 6.41
CA PRO A 37 -2.68 -8.83 5.97
C PRO A 37 -4.05 -8.25 5.58
N GLN A 38 -4.37 -7.06 6.09
CA GLN A 38 -5.61 -6.34 5.77
C GLN A 38 -5.51 -5.53 4.48
N LYS A 39 -4.31 -5.38 3.89
CA LYS A 39 -4.05 -4.49 2.74
C LYS A 39 -4.54 -3.05 2.98
N ALA A 40 -4.46 -2.59 4.22
CA ALA A 40 -5.03 -1.30 4.65
C ALA A 40 -4.07 -0.10 4.47
N ILE A 41 -2.83 -0.36 4.06
CA ILE A 41 -1.77 0.65 3.95
C ILE A 41 -1.30 0.70 2.50
N GLN A 42 -1.25 1.92 1.94
CA GLN A 42 -0.77 2.19 0.58
C GLN A 42 0.53 3.00 0.65
N LEU A 43 1.47 2.73 -0.26
CA LEU A 43 2.63 3.59 -0.46
C LEU A 43 2.26 4.74 -1.41
N GLN A 44 2.54 5.98 -0.99
CA GLN A 44 2.36 7.17 -1.83
C GLN A 44 3.21 7.03 -3.10
N HIS A 45 2.65 7.43 -4.25
CA HIS A 45 3.28 7.36 -5.59
C HIS A 45 3.57 5.95 -6.14
N PHE A 46 3.24 4.90 -5.40
CA PHE A 46 3.30 3.50 -5.84
C PHE A 46 2.01 2.78 -5.44
N THR A 47 0.88 3.41 -5.71
CA THR A 47 -0.43 2.81 -5.46
C THR A 47 -0.67 1.63 -6.41
N ASP A 48 -1.52 0.68 -6.02
CA ASP A 48 -1.80 -0.52 -6.82
C ASP A 48 -2.28 -0.13 -8.23
N ASN A 49 -3.14 0.89 -8.32
CA ASN A 49 -3.62 1.42 -9.60
C ASN A 49 -2.50 2.02 -10.46
N GLN A 50 -1.51 2.68 -9.86
CA GLN A 50 -0.37 3.23 -10.59
C GLN A 50 0.53 2.12 -11.12
N ILE A 51 0.82 1.11 -10.29
CA ILE A 51 1.64 -0.03 -10.69
C ILE A 51 0.93 -0.82 -11.80
N LEU A 52 -0.37 -1.09 -11.65
CA LEU A 52 -1.15 -1.81 -12.67
C LEU A 52 -1.27 -1.01 -13.98
N ALA A 53 -1.38 0.32 -13.90
CA ALA A 53 -1.35 1.18 -15.09
C ALA A 53 0.01 1.11 -15.80
N GLU A 54 1.12 1.12 -15.07
CA GLU A 54 2.47 0.99 -15.63
C GLU A 54 2.66 -0.39 -16.29
N VAL A 55 2.27 -1.47 -15.61
CA VAL A 55 2.29 -2.83 -16.18
C VAL A 55 1.41 -2.91 -17.44
N GLY A 56 0.20 -2.36 -17.39
CA GLY A 56 -0.71 -2.33 -18.53
C GLY A 56 -0.15 -1.56 -19.73
N ALA A 57 0.54 -0.45 -19.50
CA ALA A 57 1.20 0.33 -20.55
C ALA A 57 2.39 -0.41 -21.18
N LEU A 58 3.15 -1.17 -20.38
CA LEU A 58 4.31 -1.93 -20.86
C LEU A 58 3.93 -3.24 -21.56
N CYS A 59 2.78 -3.84 -21.23
CA CYS A 59 2.41 -5.19 -21.66
C CYS A 59 1.24 -5.28 -22.67
N GLN A 60 0.87 -4.22 -23.41
CA GLN A 60 -0.29 -4.26 -24.33
C GLN A 60 -0.18 -5.34 -25.44
N PRO A 61 -1.18 -6.24 -25.68
CA PRO A 61 -2.28 -6.71 -24.83
C PRO A 61 -2.27 -8.25 -24.62
N MET A 62 -2.48 -8.70 -23.37
CA MET A 62 -3.06 -10.02 -23.04
C MET A 62 -4.34 -9.88 -22.20
N MET A 63 -4.93 -8.68 -22.12
CA MET A 63 -6.10 -8.39 -21.28
C MET A 63 -7.31 -7.83 -22.04
N GLU A 64 -7.32 -7.91 -23.37
CA GLU A 64 -8.54 -7.64 -24.16
C GLU A 64 -9.38 -8.91 -24.43
N GLU A 65 -8.95 -10.12 -24.03
CA GLU A 65 -9.59 -11.39 -24.43
C GLU A 65 -10.04 -12.32 -23.28
N SER A 66 -10.43 -11.83 -22.10
CA SER A 66 -10.95 -12.75 -21.07
C SER A 66 -12.13 -12.23 -20.24
N PHE A 67 -12.93 -11.33 -20.81
CA PHE A 67 -14.27 -11.02 -20.30
C PHE A 67 -15.30 -11.06 -21.43
N GLU A 68 -15.33 -12.19 -22.16
CA GLU A 68 -16.55 -12.79 -22.72
C GLU A 68 -16.67 -14.23 -22.20
#